data_AF-A0A7S0RH68-F1
#
_entry.id   AF-A0A7S0RH68-F1
#
_cell.length_a   1.000
_cell.length_b   1.000
_cell.length_c   1.000
_cell.angle_alpha   90.00
_cell.angle_beta   90.00
_cell.angle_gamma   90.00
#
_symmetry.space_group_name_H-M   'P 1'
#
loop_
_entity.id
_entity.type
_entity.pdbx_description
1 polymer ?
#
loop_
_entity_poly.entity_id
_entity_poly.type
_entity_poly.pdbx_seq_one_letter_code
_entity_poly.pdbx_strand_id
1 'polypeptide(L)'
;QRFRRKLDALNQPAAGQGVGSVAGVFGDVAVQLFVYLQIMNFSTHDVSWPEHFLEMMGHLSIFNFSLSTVPLFSCALRNYGYYTSFVLWCTLPWAVLLLFAAAYHIAARKTTNRERNIIKQSALKMTLIFLFLTYIPVSMNVLAIFNCKDIYGTKSLRSDLTEECYTIRHSMAMVLGLVATLVYPIGVPLFYLFTFYRLELREVLRQKTYAMYLYQGCRHYILRHIIGMPTHAEM
;
A
#
# COMPACT_ATOMS: atom_id res chain seq x y z
N GLN A 1 -38.44 -5.59 22.13
CA GLN A 1 -37.84 -4.28 21.74
C GLN A 1 -36.30 -4.26 21.80
N ARG A 2 -35.64 -4.78 22.85
CA ARG A 2 -34.16 -4.85 22.96
C ARG A 2 -33.47 -5.64 21.82
N PHE A 3 -34.13 -6.70 21.34
CA PHE A 3 -33.66 -7.51 20.21
C PHE A 3 -33.74 -6.76 18.87
N ARG A 4 -34.85 -6.05 18.61
CA ARG A 4 -35.02 -5.22 17.41
C ARG A 4 -33.93 -4.17 17.30
N ARG A 5 -33.60 -3.46 18.40
CA ARG A 5 -32.48 -2.52 18.45
C ARG A 5 -31.10 -3.15 18.19
N LYS A 6 -30.87 -4.40 18.61
CA LYS A 6 -29.62 -5.14 18.29
C LYS A 6 -29.59 -5.59 16.84
N LEU A 7 -30.73 -6.01 16.29
CA LEU A 7 -30.86 -6.34 14.88
C LEU A 7 -30.67 -5.09 14.02
N ASP A 8 -31.25 -3.95 14.40
CA ASP A 8 -31.08 -2.66 13.71
C ASP A 8 -29.64 -2.14 13.83
N ALA A 9 -28.94 -2.39 14.94
CA ALA A 9 -27.52 -2.08 15.08
C ALA A 9 -26.58 -2.98 14.25
N LEU A 10 -27.03 -4.20 13.91
CA LEU A 10 -26.32 -5.15 13.06
C LEU A 10 -26.74 -5.04 11.57
N ASN A 11 -27.97 -4.59 11.31
CA ASN A 11 -28.52 -4.31 9.99
C ASN A 11 -28.22 -2.87 9.54
N GLN A 12 -27.69 -2.03 10.43
CA GLN A 12 -26.93 -0.87 10.00
C GLN A 12 -25.75 -1.43 9.20
N PRO A 13 -25.70 -1.20 7.87
CA PRO A 13 -24.50 -1.51 7.12
C PRO A 13 -23.34 -0.87 7.88
N ALA A 14 -22.28 -1.64 8.13
CA ALA A 14 -21.08 -1.11 8.76
C ALA A 14 -20.80 0.24 8.11
N ALA A 15 -20.98 1.33 8.87
CA ALA A 15 -20.76 2.69 8.40
C ALA A 15 -19.29 2.74 7.96
N GLY A 16 -19.07 2.60 6.65
CA GLY A 16 -17.82 2.13 6.06
C GLY A 16 -18.00 1.45 4.71
N GLN A 17 -19.14 0.82 4.43
CA GLN A 17 -19.55 0.48 3.06
C GLN A 17 -20.38 1.61 2.47
N GLY A 18 -19.73 2.76 2.29
CA GLY A 18 -20.10 3.59 1.16
C GLY A 18 -19.79 2.76 -0.08
N VAL A 19 -20.85 2.23 -0.71
CA VAL A 19 -20.86 1.95 -2.15
C VAL A 19 -20.05 3.07 -2.78
N GLY A 20 -18.94 2.69 -3.42
CA GLY A 20 -17.88 3.61 -3.82
C GLY A 20 -18.50 4.88 -4.38
N SER A 21 -18.32 6.00 -3.64
CA SER A 21 -18.59 7.32 -4.20
C SER A 21 -17.93 7.33 -5.56
N VAL A 22 -18.61 7.83 -6.60
CA VAL A 22 -18.08 7.84 -7.96
C VAL A 22 -16.66 8.42 -7.97
N ALA A 23 -16.38 9.41 -7.13
CA ALA A 23 -15.04 9.95 -6.90
C ALA A 23 -14.02 8.93 -6.32
N GLY A 24 -14.45 8.05 -5.42
CA GLY A 24 -13.64 6.95 -4.88
C GLY A 24 -13.34 5.86 -5.92
N VAL A 25 -14.31 5.51 -6.76
CA VAL A 25 -14.12 4.55 -7.86
C VAL A 25 -13.20 5.13 -8.94
N PHE A 26 -13.38 6.41 -9.29
CA PHE A 26 -12.47 7.12 -10.20
C PHE A 26 -11.05 7.20 -9.64
N GLY A 27 -10.90 7.44 -8.34
CA GLY A 27 -9.60 7.40 -7.65
C GLY A 27 -8.95 6.02 -7.70
N ASP A 28 -9.71 4.96 -7.43
CA ASP A 28 -9.21 3.59 -7.44
C ASP A 28 -8.80 3.14 -8.87
N VAL A 29 -9.56 3.53 -9.91
CA VAL A 29 -9.21 3.27 -11.33
C VAL A 29 -7.99 4.09 -11.79
N ALA A 30 -7.92 5.37 -11.41
CA ALA A 30 -6.77 6.21 -11.74
C ALA A 30 -5.47 5.67 -11.12
N VAL A 31 -5.53 5.14 -9.89
CA VAL A 31 -4.40 4.47 -9.23
C VAL A 31 -3.98 3.20 -9.98
N GLN A 32 -4.94 2.36 -10.40
CA GLN A 32 -4.64 1.16 -11.17
C GLN A 32 -4.01 1.48 -12.53
N LEU A 33 -4.56 2.46 -13.26
CA LEU A 33 -4.01 2.92 -14.53
C LEU A 33 -2.60 3.47 -14.35
N PHE A 34 -2.39 4.31 -13.35
CA PHE A 34 -1.08 4.88 -13.04
C PHE A 34 -0.04 3.78 -12.78
N VAL A 35 -0.37 2.74 -12.01
CA VAL A 35 0.55 1.63 -11.76
C VAL A 35 0.82 0.80 -13.02
N TYR A 36 -0.18 0.57 -13.86
CA TYR A 36 0.03 -0.10 -15.14
C TYR A 36 1.04 0.66 -16.00
N LEU A 37 0.93 2.00 -16.05
CA LEU A 37 1.89 2.85 -16.75
C LEU A 37 3.30 2.79 -16.13
N GLN A 38 3.43 2.65 -14.80
CA GLN A 38 4.71 2.44 -14.14
C GLN A 38 5.36 1.08 -14.52
N ILE A 39 4.59 -0.01 -14.55
CA ILE A 39 5.08 -1.35 -14.89
C ILE A 39 5.53 -1.43 -16.35
N MET A 40 4.79 -0.80 -17.26
CA MET A 40 5.15 -0.75 -18.67
C MET A 40 6.50 -0.06 -18.89
N ASN A 41 6.82 0.97 -18.09
CA ASN A 41 8.13 1.63 -18.13
C ASN A 41 9.26 0.75 -17.57
N PHE A 42 9.03 -0.11 -16.58
CA PHE A 42 10.07 -0.98 -16.02
C PHE A 42 10.65 -1.93 -17.09
N SER A 43 9.81 -2.46 -17.97
CA SER A 43 10.17 -3.51 -18.92
C SER A 43 11.12 -3.06 -20.04
N THR A 44 11.56 -1.80 -20.02
CA THR A 44 12.24 -1.18 -21.17
C THR A 44 13.70 -0.87 -20.97
N HIS A 45 14.24 -1.08 -19.77
CA HIS A 45 15.61 -0.70 -19.43
C HIS A 45 16.72 -1.62 -19.99
N ASP A 46 16.38 -2.83 -20.45
CA ASP A 46 17.37 -3.81 -20.94
C ASP A 46 17.19 -4.22 -22.42
N VAL A 47 16.25 -3.61 -23.14
CA VAL A 47 15.97 -3.95 -24.55
C VAL A 47 16.18 -2.71 -25.41
N SER A 48 16.92 -2.85 -26.51
CA SER A 48 17.09 -1.80 -27.52
C SER A 48 15.76 -1.58 -28.24
N TRP A 49 14.90 -0.71 -27.71
CA TRP A 49 13.61 -0.39 -28.31
C TRP A 49 13.77 0.55 -29.52
N PRO A 50 12.91 0.42 -30.54
CA PRO A 50 12.87 1.33 -31.69
C PRO A 50 12.55 2.76 -31.25
N GLU A 51 13.10 3.76 -31.96
CA GLU A 51 13.06 5.18 -31.59
C GLU A 51 11.64 5.72 -31.33
N HIS A 52 10.65 5.29 -32.11
CA HIS A 52 9.25 5.70 -31.94
C HIS A 52 8.63 5.25 -30.60
N PHE A 53 9.10 4.12 -30.05
CA PHE A 53 8.65 3.64 -28.74
C PHE A 53 9.29 4.44 -27.60
N LEU A 54 10.53 4.90 -27.78
CA LEU A 54 11.23 5.77 -26.83
C LEU A 54 10.60 7.17 -26.77
N GLU A 55 10.15 7.72 -27.89
CA GLU A 55 9.43 9.00 -27.93
C GLU A 55 8.07 8.92 -27.21
N MET A 56 7.29 7.88 -27.51
CA MET A 56 6.01 7.63 -26.82
C MET A 56 6.21 7.45 -25.32
N MET A 57 7.24 6.70 -24.90
CA MET A 57 7.56 6.55 -23.49
C MET A 57 8.13 7.82 -22.86
N GLY A 58 8.80 8.68 -23.63
CA GLY A 58 9.22 10.01 -23.19
C GLY A 58 8.05 10.84 -22.68
N HIS A 59 6.91 10.80 -23.37
CA HIS A 59 5.68 11.44 -22.92
C HIS A 59 5.06 10.77 -21.69
N LEU A 60 5.20 9.44 -21.57
CA LEU A 60 4.70 8.67 -20.42
C LEU A 60 5.66 8.70 -19.20
N SER A 61 6.88 9.22 -19.36
CA SER A 61 7.87 9.37 -18.27
C SER A 61 7.42 10.34 -17.18
N ILE A 62 6.43 11.19 -17.45
CA ILE A 62 5.78 12.06 -16.45
C ILE A 62 5.10 11.23 -15.35
N PHE A 63 4.63 10.02 -15.69
CA PHE A 63 4.04 9.08 -14.74
C PHE A 63 5.08 8.25 -13.97
N ASN A 64 6.35 8.31 -14.36
CA ASN A 64 7.44 7.85 -13.52
C ASN A 64 7.61 8.86 -12.39
N PHE A 65 6.99 8.61 -11.24
CA PHE A 65 7.27 9.35 -10.00
C PHE A 65 8.67 8.99 -9.50
N SER A 66 9.66 9.50 -10.22
CA SER A 66 11.03 9.61 -9.80
C SER A 66 11.21 11.07 -9.33
N LEU A 67 11.49 11.34 -8.05
CA LEU A 67 11.91 12.64 -7.55
C LEU A 67 13.08 13.22 -8.37
N SER A 68 13.88 12.38 -9.03
CA SER A 68 14.92 12.78 -9.98
C SER A 68 14.39 13.33 -11.32
N THR A 69 13.15 13.02 -11.72
CA THR A 69 12.51 13.58 -12.92
C THR A 69 11.70 14.84 -12.61
N VAL A 70 11.40 15.11 -11.34
CA VAL A 70 10.80 16.38 -10.91
C VAL A 70 11.85 17.48 -11.05
N PRO A 71 11.67 18.48 -11.94
CA PRO A 71 12.70 19.49 -12.21
C PRO A 71 13.14 20.27 -10.97
N LEU A 72 12.20 20.47 -10.03
CA LEU A 72 12.45 21.15 -8.76
C LEU A 72 13.43 20.37 -7.87
N PHE A 73 13.30 19.04 -7.81
CA PHE A 73 14.17 18.16 -7.03
C PHE A 73 15.48 17.87 -7.75
N SER A 74 15.46 17.71 -9.08
CA SER A 74 16.66 17.50 -9.90
C SER A 74 17.66 18.66 -9.77
N CYS A 75 17.17 19.91 -9.71
CA CYS A 75 18.03 21.08 -9.51
C CYS A 75 18.58 21.19 -8.07
N ALA A 76 17.75 20.93 -7.05
CA ALA A 76 18.14 21.01 -5.64
C ALA A 76 19.09 19.87 -5.21
N LEU A 77 18.92 18.68 -5.80
CA LEU A 77 19.73 17.50 -5.52
C LEU A 77 20.90 17.30 -6.49
N ARG A 78 21.06 18.15 -7.53
CA ARG A 78 22.18 18.04 -8.48
C ARG A 78 23.56 18.10 -7.84
N ASN A 79 23.65 18.80 -6.70
CA ASN A 79 24.88 18.94 -5.93
C ASN A 79 25.07 17.84 -4.87
N TYR A 80 24.06 16.98 -4.66
CA TYR A 80 24.13 15.84 -3.75
C TYR A 80 24.41 14.57 -4.57
N GLY A 81 25.53 13.91 -4.31
CA GLY A 81 25.97 12.73 -5.07
C GLY A 81 24.94 11.58 -5.10
N TYR A 82 25.14 10.65 -6.03
CA TYR A 82 24.24 9.52 -6.30
C TYR A 82 23.79 8.77 -5.03
N TYR A 83 24.72 8.46 -4.13
CA TYR A 83 24.43 7.72 -2.90
C TYR A 83 23.50 8.45 -1.93
N THR A 84 23.57 9.79 -1.86
CA THR A 84 22.65 10.57 -1.01
C THR A 84 21.23 10.47 -1.56
N SER A 85 21.08 10.59 -2.88
CA SER A 85 19.80 10.41 -3.56
C SER A 85 19.23 9.01 -3.34
N PHE A 86 20.08 7.97 -3.41
CA PHE A 86 19.70 6.59 -3.10
C PHE A 86 19.17 6.42 -1.67
N VAL A 87 19.85 7.00 -0.67
CA VAL A 87 19.42 6.95 0.73
C VAL A 87 18.09 7.70 0.91
N LEU A 88 17.92 8.86 0.28
CA LEU A 88 16.66 9.61 0.31
C LEU A 88 15.51 8.78 -0.28
N TRP A 89 15.74 8.12 -1.41
CA TRP A 89 14.76 7.21 -2.02
C TRP A 89 14.35 6.07 -1.11
N CYS A 90 15.31 5.52 -0.36
CA CYS A 90 15.04 4.45 0.59
C CYS A 90 14.33 4.95 1.86
N THR A 91 14.60 6.17 2.33
CA THR A 91 14.17 6.66 3.65
C THR A 91 12.89 7.52 3.61
N LEU A 92 12.66 8.23 2.51
CA LEU A 92 11.52 9.14 2.36
C LEU A 92 10.15 8.43 2.47
N PRO A 93 9.94 7.23 1.89
CA PRO A 93 8.68 6.51 2.08
C PRO A 93 8.44 6.15 3.56
N TRP A 94 9.47 5.75 4.31
CA TRP A 94 9.37 5.50 5.75
C TRP A 94 9.02 6.76 6.54
N ALA A 95 9.63 7.89 6.21
CA ALA A 95 9.31 9.17 6.85
C ALA A 95 7.82 9.51 6.67
N VAL A 96 7.27 9.37 5.45
CA VAL A 96 5.85 9.62 5.17
C VAL A 96 4.94 8.61 5.89
N LEU A 97 5.32 7.33 5.93
CA LEU A 97 4.58 6.30 6.68
C LEU A 97 4.55 6.60 8.18
N LEU A 98 5.65 7.08 8.75
CA LEU A 98 5.72 7.53 10.15
C LEU A 98 4.81 8.73 10.40
N LEU A 99 4.71 9.66 9.44
CA LEU A 99 3.76 10.79 9.55
C LEU A 99 2.30 10.32 9.52
N PHE A 100 1.96 9.35 8.66
CA PHE A 100 0.62 8.75 8.64
C PHE A 100 0.30 8.02 9.95
N ALA A 101 1.24 7.26 10.51
CA ALA A 101 1.09 6.63 11.81
C ALA A 101 0.95 7.69 12.93
N ALA A 102 1.80 8.72 12.87
CA ALA A 102 1.73 10.00 13.58
C ALA A 102 0.29 10.51 13.73
N ALA A 103 -0.26 10.90 12.59
CA ALA A 103 -1.59 11.46 12.43
C ALA A 103 -2.67 10.50 12.94
N TYR A 104 -2.55 9.20 12.62
CA TYR A 104 -3.48 8.17 13.12
C TYR A 104 -3.48 8.11 14.65
N HIS A 105 -2.32 8.07 15.30
CA HIS A 105 -2.24 7.98 16.76
C HIS A 105 -2.77 9.23 17.46
N ILE A 106 -2.51 10.42 16.91
CA ILE A 106 -3.03 11.69 17.43
C ILE A 106 -4.56 11.73 17.30
N ALA A 107 -5.09 11.36 16.13
CA ALA A 107 -6.53 11.31 15.90
C ALA A 107 -7.21 10.26 16.80
N ALA A 108 -6.64 9.06 16.90
CA ALA A 108 -7.19 7.96 17.69
C ALA A 108 -7.27 8.27 19.19
N ARG A 109 -6.37 9.11 19.73
CA ARG A 109 -6.41 9.55 21.13
C ARG A 109 -7.63 10.41 21.46
N LYS A 110 -8.17 11.14 20.48
CA LYS A 110 -9.26 12.11 20.69
C LYS A 110 -10.66 11.56 20.38
N THR A 111 -10.76 10.35 19.82
CA THR A 111 -11.99 9.84 19.21
C THR A 111 -12.59 8.66 19.97
N THR A 112 -13.90 8.48 19.85
CA THR A 112 -14.62 7.33 20.41
C THR A 112 -14.24 6.01 19.72
N ASN A 113 -14.57 4.86 20.33
CA ASN A 113 -14.26 3.53 19.77
C ASN A 113 -14.87 3.31 18.37
N ARG A 114 -16.04 3.90 18.07
CA ARG A 114 -16.69 3.81 16.76
C ARG A 114 -15.90 4.58 15.70
N GLU A 115 -15.55 5.83 15.98
CA GLU A 115 -14.77 6.70 15.10
C GLU A 115 -13.36 6.16 14.86
N ARG A 116 -12.73 5.59 15.89
CA ARG A 116 -11.41 4.96 15.78
C ARG A 116 -11.37 3.86 14.71
N ASN A 117 -12.42 3.06 14.60
CA ASN A 117 -12.49 2.00 13.58
C ASN A 117 -12.58 2.56 12.16
N ILE A 118 -13.33 3.66 11.97
CA ILE A 118 -13.43 4.37 10.68
C ILE A 118 -12.07 4.96 10.31
N ILE A 119 -11.43 5.67 11.24
CA ILE A 119 -10.10 6.28 11.03
C ILE A 119 -9.04 5.22 10.75
N LYS A 120 -9.11 4.06 11.44
CA LYS A 120 -8.20 2.94 11.21
C LYS A 120 -8.34 2.37 9.80
N GLN A 121 -9.57 2.21 9.30
CA GLN A 121 -9.81 1.74 7.94
C GLN A 121 -9.31 2.74 6.90
N SER A 122 -9.60 4.03 7.09
CA SER A 122 -9.11 5.09 6.21
C SER A 122 -7.59 5.19 6.21
N ALA A 123 -6.95 5.14 7.38
CA ALA A 123 -5.49 5.15 7.51
C ALA A 123 -4.88 3.94 6.80
N LEU A 124 -5.43 2.73 7.01
CA LEU A 124 -4.98 1.52 6.32
C LEU A 124 -5.14 1.64 4.80
N LYS A 125 -6.26 2.16 4.28
CA LYS A 125 -6.45 2.39 2.84
C LYS A 125 -5.40 3.36 2.30
N MET A 126 -5.15 4.49 2.97
CA MET A 126 -4.14 5.47 2.57
C MET A 126 -2.72 4.89 2.59
N THR A 127 -2.37 4.14 3.64
CA THR A 127 -1.08 3.44 3.74
C THR A 127 -0.90 2.45 2.60
N LEU A 128 -1.91 1.63 2.30
CA LEU A 128 -1.85 0.67 1.20
C LEU A 128 -1.73 1.36 -0.16
N ILE A 129 -2.47 2.44 -0.42
CA ILE A 129 -2.33 3.18 -1.69
C ILE A 129 -0.92 3.76 -1.80
N PHE A 130 -0.43 4.44 -0.76
CA PHE A 130 0.89 5.06 -0.76
C PHE A 130 2.03 4.04 -0.96
N LEU A 131 1.97 2.90 -0.28
CA LEU A 131 2.95 1.83 -0.42
C LEU A 131 2.94 1.25 -1.84
N PHE A 132 1.77 1.16 -2.47
CA PHE A 132 1.63 0.70 -3.85
C PHE A 132 2.26 1.68 -4.84
N LEU A 133 1.99 2.98 -4.66
CA LEU A 133 2.51 4.05 -5.54
C LEU A 133 4.04 4.17 -5.46
N THR A 134 4.61 3.96 -4.28
CA THR A 134 6.06 4.06 -4.04
C THR A 134 6.80 2.76 -4.36
N TYR A 135 6.10 1.63 -4.42
CA TYR A 135 6.70 0.31 -4.63
C TYR A 135 7.55 0.22 -5.90
N ILE A 136 6.99 0.56 -7.06
CA ILE A 136 7.71 0.47 -8.34
C ILE A 136 8.94 1.41 -8.34
N PRO A 137 8.82 2.73 -8.15
CA PRO A 137 9.97 3.63 -8.27
C PRO A 137 11.07 3.36 -7.23
N VAL A 138 10.71 2.99 -6.00
CA VAL A 138 11.71 2.65 -4.97
C VAL A 138 12.40 1.33 -5.30
N SER A 139 11.65 0.31 -5.71
CA SER A 139 12.24 -0.99 -6.09
C SER A 139 13.18 -0.85 -7.28
N MET A 140 12.86 0.01 -8.25
CA MET A 140 13.76 0.31 -9.39
C MET A 140 15.09 0.89 -8.92
N ASN A 141 15.05 1.94 -8.09
CA ASN A 141 16.26 2.59 -7.60
C ASN A 141 17.08 1.67 -6.69
N VAL A 142 16.41 0.84 -5.88
CA VAL A 142 17.06 -0.16 -5.02
C VAL A 142 17.77 -1.22 -5.84
N LEU A 143 17.16 -1.72 -6.93
CA LEU A 143 17.78 -2.73 -7.78
C LEU A 143 18.88 -2.13 -8.69
N ALA A 144 18.78 -0.84 -9.03
CA ALA A 144 19.75 -0.15 -9.88
C ALA A 144 21.18 -0.15 -9.29
N ILE A 145 21.34 -0.17 -7.95
CA ILE A 145 22.66 -0.21 -7.28
C ILE A 145 23.46 -1.47 -7.63
N PHE A 146 22.78 -2.55 -8.01
CA PHE A 146 23.40 -3.83 -8.36
C PHE A 146 23.73 -3.93 -9.86
N ASN A 147 23.31 -2.97 -10.68
CA ASN A 147 23.50 -2.99 -12.12
C ASN A 147 24.79 -2.27 -12.54
N CYS A 148 25.88 -3.01 -12.62
CA CYS A 148 27.18 -2.52 -13.09
C CYS A 148 27.39 -2.82 -14.57
N LYS A 149 27.89 -1.84 -15.33
CA LYS A 149 28.24 -1.97 -16.74
C LYS A 149 29.75 -1.82 -16.91
N ASP A 150 30.34 -2.69 -17.73
CA ASP A 150 31.75 -2.57 -18.12
C ASP A 150 31.90 -1.49 -19.20
N ILE A 151 32.77 -0.52 -18.94
CA ILE A 151 33.12 0.55 -19.87
C ILE A 151 34.64 0.64 -19.90
N TYR A 152 35.24 0.29 -21.03
CA TYR A 152 36.70 0.35 -21.25
C TYR A 152 37.53 -0.36 -20.16
N GLY A 153 37.02 -1.46 -19.59
CA GLY A 153 37.74 -2.27 -18.59
C GLY A 153 37.54 -1.83 -17.14
N THR A 154 36.78 -0.77 -16.87
CA THR A 154 36.29 -0.43 -15.52
C THR A 154 34.80 -0.70 -15.40
N LYS A 155 34.39 -1.29 -14.29
CA LYS A 155 32.97 -1.53 -14.00
C LYS A 155 32.39 -0.30 -13.32
N SER A 156 31.56 0.45 -14.02
CA SER A 156 30.86 1.61 -13.49
C SER A 156 29.37 1.34 -13.31
N LEU A 157 28.71 2.12 -12.46
CA LEU A 157 27.30 1.95 -12.19
C LEU A 157 26.47 2.41 -13.39
N ARG A 158 25.50 1.60 -13.85
CA ARG A 158 24.72 1.93 -15.06
C ARG A 158 23.86 3.18 -14.90
N SER A 159 23.39 3.47 -13.68
CA SER A 159 22.60 4.66 -13.38
C SER A 159 23.42 5.95 -13.31
N ASP A 160 24.72 5.85 -12.99
CA ASP A 160 25.64 6.98 -13.00
C ASP A 160 27.05 6.48 -13.31
N LEU A 161 27.52 6.79 -14.53
CA LEU A 161 28.81 6.31 -15.04
C LEU A 161 30.00 6.94 -14.31
N THR A 162 29.78 8.00 -13.53
CA THR A 162 30.84 8.64 -12.73
C THR A 162 31.24 7.83 -11.50
N GLU A 163 30.38 6.90 -11.07
CA GLU A 163 30.60 6.08 -9.88
C GLU A 163 31.11 4.68 -10.26
N GLU A 164 32.27 4.31 -9.71
CA GLU A 164 32.88 3.00 -9.93
C GLU A 164 32.29 1.92 -8.99
N CYS A 165 32.00 0.75 -9.56
CA CYS A 165 31.54 -0.41 -8.81
C CYS A 165 32.68 -1.07 -8.01
N TYR A 166 32.33 -1.77 -6.93
CA TYR A 166 33.26 -2.45 -6.01
C TYR A 166 34.18 -1.52 -5.21
N THR A 167 33.89 -0.23 -5.16
CA THR A 167 34.51 0.70 -4.21
C THR A 167 33.98 0.50 -2.79
N ILE A 168 34.69 1.00 -1.78
CA ILE A 168 34.25 0.94 -0.37
C ILE A 168 32.89 1.65 -0.18
N ARG A 169 32.62 2.73 -0.93
CA ARG A 169 31.34 3.44 -0.87
C ARG A 169 30.22 2.60 -1.49
N HIS A 170 30.49 1.99 -2.65
CA HIS A 170 29.55 1.12 -3.33
C HIS A 170 29.21 -0.12 -2.50
N SER A 171 30.18 -0.72 -1.80
CA SER A 171 29.93 -1.89 -0.96
C SER A 171 29.02 -1.59 0.23
N MET A 172 29.19 -0.44 0.89
CA MET A 172 28.25 0.01 1.94
C MET A 172 26.84 0.25 1.36
N ALA A 173 26.75 0.86 0.18
CA ALA A 173 25.48 1.07 -0.50
C ALA A 173 24.80 -0.23 -0.95
N MET A 174 25.57 -1.25 -1.38
CA MET A 174 25.06 -2.58 -1.71
C MET A 174 24.47 -3.30 -0.50
N VAL A 175 25.10 -3.20 0.68
CA VAL A 175 24.53 -3.76 1.92
C VAL A 175 23.19 -3.09 2.23
N LEU A 176 23.12 -1.76 2.12
CA LEU A 176 21.87 -1.02 2.30
C LEU A 176 20.81 -1.43 1.26
N GLY A 177 21.21 -1.56 -0.01
CA GLY A 177 20.35 -2.01 -1.09
C GLY A 177 19.81 -3.42 -0.89
N LEU A 178 20.59 -4.33 -0.30
CA LEU A 178 20.16 -5.69 0.00
C LEU A 178 19.05 -5.68 1.07
N VAL A 179 19.24 -4.91 2.14
CA VAL A 179 18.22 -4.72 3.17
C VAL A 179 16.97 -4.08 2.57
N ALA A 180 17.12 -3.05 1.75
CA ALA A 180 16.01 -2.40 1.06
C ALA A 180 15.28 -3.36 0.10
N THR A 181 15.98 -4.30 -0.54
CA THR A 181 15.39 -5.32 -1.41
C THR A 181 14.49 -6.28 -0.63
N LEU A 182 14.91 -6.70 0.56
CA LEU A 182 14.07 -7.53 1.45
C LEU A 182 12.82 -6.78 1.90
N VAL A 183 12.94 -5.49 2.14
CA VAL A 183 11.87 -4.66 2.71
C VAL A 183 10.85 -4.24 1.64
N TYR A 184 11.30 -3.81 0.47
CA TYR A 184 10.43 -3.27 -0.58
C TYR A 184 9.96 -4.37 -1.56
N PRO A 185 10.79 -4.89 -2.50
CA PRO A 185 10.43 -6.00 -3.40
C PRO A 185 9.76 -7.21 -2.73
N ILE A 186 10.20 -7.62 -1.55
CA ILE A 186 9.69 -8.82 -0.86
C ILE A 186 8.68 -8.47 0.22
N GLY A 187 9.01 -7.52 1.11
CA GLY A 187 8.17 -7.17 2.25
C GLY A 187 6.82 -6.58 1.86
N VAL A 188 6.76 -5.78 0.79
CA VAL A 188 5.52 -5.11 0.37
C VAL A 188 4.50 -6.13 -0.16
N PRO A 189 4.81 -7.03 -1.12
CA PRO A 189 3.87 -8.08 -1.53
C PRO A 189 3.41 -8.98 -0.37
N LEU A 190 4.31 -9.36 0.54
CA LEU A 190 3.96 -10.15 1.72
C LEU A 190 2.98 -9.40 2.64
N PHE A 191 3.16 -8.09 2.80
CA PHE A 191 2.25 -7.26 3.58
C PHE A 191 0.86 -7.16 2.96
N TYR A 192 0.76 -7.05 1.62
CA TYR A 192 -0.53 -7.10 0.92
C TYR A 192 -1.20 -8.45 1.10
N LEU A 193 -0.48 -9.56 0.87
CA LEU A 193 -1.00 -10.90 1.05
C LEU A 193 -1.50 -11.11 2.48
N PHE A 194 -0.69 -10.75 3.48
CA PHE A 194 -1.08 -10.85 4.87
C PHE A 194 -2.34 -10.04 5.18
N THR A 195 -2.40 -8.79 4.71
CA THR A 195 -3.56 -7.92 4.92
C THR A 195 -4.80 -8.50 4.25
N PHE A 196 -4.67 -8.98 3.02
CA PHE A 196 -5.74 -9.59 2.25
C PHE A 196 -6.30 -10.84 2.93
N TYR A 197 -5.43 -11.80 3.30
CA TYR A 197 -5.83 -13.01 4.03
C TYR A 197 -6.54 -12.68 5.36
N ARG A 198 -6.11 -11.62 6.05
CA ARG A 198 -6.74 -11.18 7.31
C ARG A 198 -8.10 -10.53 7.10
N LEU A 199 -8.32 -9.88 5.96
CA LEU A 199 -9.61 -9.29 5.60
C LEU A 199 -10.61 -10.37 5.17
N GLU A 200 -10.22 -11.28 4.30
CA GLU A 200 -11.08 -12.42 3.89
C GLU A 200 -11.52 -13.25 5.09
N LEU A 201 -10.57 -13.57 5.99
CA LEU A 201 -10.89 -14.31 7.21
C LEU A 201 -11.91 -13.55 8.08
N ARG A 202 -11.81 -12.22 8.17
CA ARG A 202 -12.80 -11.40 8.90
C ARG A 202 -14.17 -11.45 8.27
N GLU A 203 -14.27 -11.45 6.94
CA GLU A 203 -15.56 -11.54 6.25
C GLU A 203 -16.23 -12.89 6.46
N VAL A 204 -15.47 -13.99 6.34
CA VAL A 204 -15.97 -15.34 6.62
C VAL A 204 -16.42 -15.48 8.08
N LEU A 205 -15.64 -14.97 9.04
CA LEU A 205 -16.01 -14.98 10.46
C LEU A 205 -17.24 -14.12 10.74
N ARG A 206 -17.36 -12.97 10.07
CA ARG A 206 -18.53 -12.10 10.18
C ARG A 206 -19.78 -12.84 9.70
N GLN A 207 -19.74 -13.46 8.54
CA GLN A 207 -20.86 -14.22 7.97
C GLN A 207 -21.33 -15.36 8.89
N LYS A 208 -20.40 -16.13 9.46
CA LYS A 208 -20.73 -17.18 10.46
C LYS A 208 -21.40 -16.61 11.71
N THR A 209 -20.93 -15.48 12.20
CA THR A 209 -21.48 -14.82 13.39
C THR A 209 -22.93 -14.34 13.15
N TYR A 210 -23.21 -13.78 11.97
CA TYR A 210 -24.58 -13.38 11.58
C TYR A 210 -25.53 -14.59 11.52
N ALA A 211 -25.09 -15.69 10.90
CA ALA A 211 -25.89 -16.92 10.85
C ALA A 211 -26.21 -17.46 12.26
N MET A 212 -25.24 -17.40 13.18
CA MET A 212 -25.43 -17.83 14.56
C MET A 212 -26.44 -16.96 15.32
N TYR A 213 -26.39 -15.63 15.16
CA TYR A 213 -27.38 -14.73 15.75
C TYR A 213 -28.79 -14.96 15.20
N LEU A 214 -28.92 -15.23 13.90
CA LEU A 214 -30.20 -15.52 13.26
C LEU A 214 -30.82 -16.83 13.81
N TYR A 215 -30.00 -17.88 13.95
CA TYR A 215 -30.43 -19.17 14.50
C TYR A 215 -30.92 -19.03 15.95
N GLN A 216 -30.20 -18.28 16.78
CA GLN A 216 -30.59 -18.04 18.18
C GLN A 216 -31.88 -17.23 18.31
N GLY A 217 -32.09 -16.25 17.41
CA GLY A 217 -33.34 -15.49 17.34
C GLY A 217 -34.53 -16.35 16.91
N CYS A 218 -34.37 -17.18 15.89
CA CYS A 218 -35.41 -18.08 15.39
C CYS A 218 -35.81 -19.12 16.45
N ARG A 219 -34.83 -19.69 17.16
CA ARG A 219 -35.08 -20.61 18.28
C ARG A 219 -35.90 -19.96 19.39
N HIS A 220 -35.60 -18.72 19.77
CA HIS A 220 -36.34 -18.01 20.82
C HIS A 220 -37.77 -17.65 20.38
N TYR A 221 -37.98 -17.30 19.11
CA TYR A 221 -39.30 -17.03 18.56
C TYR A 221 -40.18 -18.29 18.48
N ILE A 222 -39.63 -19.40 17.99
CA ILE A 222 -40.32 -20.69 17.88
C ILE A 222 -40.70 -21.22 19.28
N LEU A 223 -39.78 -21.19 20.25
CA LEU A 223 -40.07 -21.64 21.62
C LEU A 223 -41.21 -20.83 22.27
N ARG A 224 -41.30 -19.53 21.97
CA ARG A 224 -42.30 -18.63 22.56
C ARG A 224 -43.66 -18.68 21.87
N HIS A 225 -43.73 -18.93 20.56
CA HIS A 225 -44.99 -18.87 19.80
C HIS A 225 -45.55 -20.22 19.37
N ILE A 226 -44.71 -21.23 19.14
CA ILE A 226 -45.17 -22.53 18.68
C ILE A 226 -45.35 -23.50 19.86
N ILE A 227 -44.43 -23.49 20.81
CA ILE A 227 -44.38 -24.51 21.87
C ILE A 227 -45.01 -24.02 23.19
N GLY A 228 -45.32 -22.73 23.31
CA GLY A 228 -46.03 -22.18 24.48
C GLY A 228 -45.29 -22.33 25.82
N MET A 229 -43.99 -22.61 25.81
CA MET A 229 -43.21 -22.78 27.02
C MET A 229 -42.90 -21.41 27.67
N PRO A 230 -43.24 -21.20 28.96
CA PRO A 230 -42.79 -20.02 29.68
C PRO A 230 -41.27 -20.05 29.79
N THR A 231 -40.60 -19.04 29.24
CA THR A 231 -39.15 -18.86 29.40
C THR A 231 -38.85 -18.56 30.86
N HIS A 232 -37.86 -19.25 31.44
CA HIS A 232 -37.36 -19.16 32.83
C HIS A 232 -37.02 -17.75 33.39
N ALA A 233 -37.28 -16.66 32.65
CA ALA A 233 -37.10 -15.29 33.10
C ALA A 233 -38.36 -14.66 33.74
N GLU A 234 -39.45 -15.42 33.88
CA GLU A 234 -40.67 -15.00 34.60
C GLU A 234 -40.95 -15.84 35.88
N MET A 235 -39.93 -16.52 36.42
CA MET A 235 -39.95 -17.04 37.79
C MET A 235 -38.93 -16.31 38.65
#